data_AF-A0A938T1H5-F1
#
_entry.id   AF-A0A938T1H5-F1
#
_cell.length_a   1.000
_cell.length_b   1.000
_cell.length_c   1.000
_cell.angle_alpha   90.00
_cell.angle_beta   90.00
_cell.angle_gamma   90.00
#
_symmetry.space_group_name_H-M   'P 1'
#
loop_
_entity.id
_entity.type
_entity.pdbx_description
1 polymer ?
#
loop_
_entity_poly.entity_id
_entity_poly.type
_entity_poly.pdbx_seq_one_letter_code
_entity_poly.pdbx_strand_id
1 'polypeptide(L)'
;MDGRLLIKVPEIAIFLKKARFRHPRIAWDGPYRHWPKIKAQIQVLKDAGYSPDDIFIFMLFNHDLSYEEMRLKLDACRGWRVRVIDCRFRPLDSISDGYNPQAKSQSNEEYYIHKGWTDKQVRVFRRAVRQQNIAIMLNLPDGRYIEGVEKKYIPT
;
A
#
# COMPACT_ATOMS: atom_id res chain seq x y z
N MET A 1 -1.83 10.19 8.26
CA MET A 1 -2.25 10.59 9.63
C MET A 1 -1.62 9.61 10.61
N ASP A 2 -1.28 10.06 11.81
CA ASP A 2 -0.82 9.13 12.85
C ASP A 2 -1.99 8.26 13.31
N GLY A 3 -2.01 7.00 12.85
CA GLY A 3 -3.08 6.06 13.16
C GLY A 3 -3.20 5.74 14.65
N ARG A 4 -2.19 6.06 15.49
CA ARG A 4 -2.29 5.93 16.95
C ARG A 4 -3.40 6.82 17.52
N LEU A 5 -3.70 7.95 16.88
CA LEU A 5 -4.79 8.84 17.28
C LEU A 5 -6.16 8.19 17.10
N LEU A 6 -6.36 7.40 16.04
CA LEU A 6 -7.60 6.68 15.79
C LEU A 6 -7.91 5.66 16.90
N ILE A 7 -6.88 5.08 17.53
CA ILE A 7 -7.06 4.14 18.64
C ILE A 7 -7.33 4.86 19.95
N LYS A 8 -6.62 5.95 20.22
CA LYS A 8 -6.75 6.71 21.47
C LYS A 8 -8.05 7.51 21.55
N VAL A 9 -8.52 8.01 20.40
CA VAL A 9 -9.71 8.88 20.29
C VAL A 9 -10.50 8.48 19.04
N PRO A 10 -11.27 7.37 19.09
CA PRO A 10 -11.97 6.82 17.92
C PRO A 10 -12.96 7.79 17.26
N GLU A 11 -13.58 8.70 18.03
CA GLU A 11 -14.49 9.74 17.52
C GLU A 11 -13.85 10.68 16.50
N ILE A 12 -12.51 10.79 16.45
CA ILE A 12 -11.82 11.52 15.38
C ILE A 12 -12.21 10.96 14.00
N ALA A 13 -12.37 9.64 13.86
CA ALA A 13 -12.79 9.03 12.59
C ALA A 13 -14.18 9.51 12.15
N ILE A 14 -15.10 9.70 13.09
CA ILE A 14 -16.45 10.22 12.82
C ILE A 14 -16.36 11.68 12.37
N PHE A 15 -15.56 12.50 13.05
CA PHE A 15 -15.37 13.90 12.67
C PHE A 15 -14.72 14.04 11.29
N LEU A 16 -13.72 13.21 10.98
CA LEU A 16 -13.10 13.15 9.66
C LEU A 16 -14.14 12.79 8.58
N LYS A 17 -15.00 11.80 8.83
CA LYS A 17 -16.06 11.42 7.90
C LYS A 17 -17.05 12.57 7.69
N LYS A 18 -17.50 13.22 8.77
CA LYS A 18 -18.41 14.39 8.72
C LYS A 18 -17.79 15.57 7.98
N ALA A 19 -16.48 15.79 8.14
CA ALA A 19 -15.71 16.79 7.40
C ALA A 19 -15.48 16.40 5.92
N ARG A 20 -16.02 15.26 5.46
CA ARG A 20 -15.84 14.72 4.11
C ARG A 20 -14.36 14.44 3.77
N PHE A 21 -13.54 14.14 4.77
CA PHE A 21 -12.16 13.70 4.54
C PHE A 21 -12.20 12.37 3.77
N ARG A 22 -11.66 12.34 2.55
CA ARG A 22 -11.65 11.17 1.67
C ARG A 22 -10.30 10.48 1.69
N HIS A 23 -10.31 9.20 1.34
CA HIS A 23 -9.11 8.39 1.14
C HIS A 23 -8.13 8.40 2.33
N PRO A 24 -8.59 8.03 3.54
CA PRO A 24 -7.73 8.06 4.71
C PRO A 24 -6.51 7.14 4.54
N ARG A 25 -5.34 7.67 4.93
CA ARG A 25 -4.04 7.00 4.78
C ARG A 25 -3.45 6.68 6.14
N ILE A 26 -3.31 5.38 6.42
CA ILE A 26 -2.65 4.84 7.61
C ILE A 26 -1.23 4.45 7.23
N ALA A 27 -0.23 4.99 7.94
CA ALA A 27 1.16 4.57 7.75
C ALA A 27 1.43 3.23 8.44
N TRP A 28 2.06 2.30 7.74
CA TRP A 28 2.57 1.06 8.29
C TRP A 28 4.05 0.93 7.95
N ASP A 29 4.89 1.69 8.65
CA ASP A 29 6.35 1.70 8.42
C ASP A 29 7.07 0.59 9.19
N GLY A 30 6.45 0.07 10.25
CA GLY A 30 7.01 -0.99 11.08
C GLY A 30 6.85 -2.42 10.51
N PRO A 31 7.37 -3.42 11.26
CA PRO A 31 7.33 -4.82 10.88
C PRO A 31 5.91 -5.40 10.78
N TYR A 32 5.78 -6.54 10.11
CA TYR A 32 4.52 -7.26 9.91
C TYR A 32 3.84 -7.61 11.23
N ARG A 33 4.59 -7.92 12.29
CA ARG A 33 4.04 -8.21 13.63
C ARG A 33 3.15 -7.08 14.20
N HIS A 34 3.23 -5.86 13.66
CA HIS A 34 2.35 -4.75 14.05
C HIS A 34 0.97 -4.80 13.39
N TRP A 35 0.68 -5.80 12.54
CA TRP A 35 -0.60 -5.96 11.86
C TRP A 35 -1.83 -5.84 12.78
N PRO A 36 -1.84 -6.31 14.05
CA PRO A 36 -3.03 -6.18 14.89
C PRO A 36 -3.41 -4.72 15.14
N LYS A 37 -2.40 -3.85 15.31
CA LYS A 37 -2.60 -2.42 15.52
C LYS A 37 -3.14 -1.75 14.26
N ILE A 38 -2.62 -2.11 13.09
CA ILE A 38 -3.06 -1.57 11.81
C ILE A 38 -4.51 -2.01 11.51
N LYS A 39 -4.83 -3.28 11.76
CA LYS A 39 -6.19 -3.81 11.60
C LYS A 39 -7.19 -3.09 12.50
N ALA A 40 -6.82 -2.79 13.75
CA ALA A 40 -7.66 -2.01 14.66
C ALA A 40 -7.93 -0.60 14.12
N GLN A 41 -6.91 0.07 13.56
CA GLN A 41 -7.07 1.41 12.97
C GLN A 41 -8.00 1.40 11.75
N ILE A 42 -7.88 0.38 10.89
CA ILE A 42 -8.80 0.16 9.76
C ILE A 42 -10.22 -0.03 10.28
N GLN A 43 -10.41 -0.81 11.34
CA GLN A 43 -11.73 -1.07 11.89
C GLN A 43 -12.40 0.20 12.43
N VAL A 44 -11.66 1.06 13.13
CA VAL A 44 -12.18 2.36 13.58
C VAL A 44 -12.67 3.22 12.41
N LEU A 45 -11.95 3.24 11.28
CA LEU A 45 -12.40 3.95 10.08
C LEU A 45 -13.65 3.31 9.47
N LYS A 46 -13.72 1.98 9.41
CA LYS A 46 -14.90 1.26 8.91
C LYS A 46 -16.13 1.55 9.78
N ASP A 47 -15.98 1.56 11.10
CA ASP A 47 -17.05 1.85 12.05
C ASP A 47 -17.56 3.29 11.90
N ALA A 48 -16.68 4.22 11.51
CA ALA A 48 -17.06 5.59 11.13
C ALA A 48 -17.71 5.71 9.74
N GLY A 49 -17.90 4.60 9.02
CA GLY A 49 -18.57 4.56 7.71
C GLY A 49 -17.66 4.77 6.50
N TYR A 50 -16.35 4.58 6.63
CA TYR A 50 -15.46 4.51 5.47
C TYR A 50 -15.59 3.15 4.76
N SER A 51 -15.67 3.18 3.43
CA SER A 51 -15.60 1.95 2.63
C SER A 51 -14.17 1.39 2.67
N PRO A 52 -13.96 0.06 2.78
CA PRO A 52 -12.62 -0.52 2.83
C PRO A 52 -11.72 -0.16 1.64
N ASP A 53 -12.28 -0.12 0.44
CA ASP A 53 -11.58 0.26 -0.79
C ASP A 53 -11.20 1.75 -0.82
N ASP A 54 -11.81 2.60 0.01
CA ASP A 54 -11.38 3.99 0.19
C ASP A 54 -10.24 4.14 1.19
N ILE A 55 -9.94 3.12 2.01
CA ILE A 55 -8.84 3.18 2.97
C ILE A 55 -7.54 2.77 2.30
N PHE A 56 -6.49 3.57 2.53
CA PHE A 56 -5.15 3.29 2.03
C PHE A 56 -4.17 3.01 3.16
N ILE A 57 -3.36 1.98 2.97
CA ILE A 57 -2.18 1.70 3.80
C ILE A 57 -0.95 2.21 3.06
N PHE A 58 -0.27 3.19 3.65
CA PHE A 58 1.01 3.68 3.16
C PHE A 58 2.14 2.78 3.65
N MET A 59 2.99 2.31 2.74
CA MET A 59 4.13 1.45 3.08
C MET A 59 5.41 1.94 2.41
N LEU A 60 6.45 2.14 3.20
CA LEU A 60 7.82 2.28 2.72
C LEU A 60 8.40 0.89 2.38
N PHE A 61 8.91 0.71 1.17
CA PHE A 61 9.60 -0.52 0.73
C PHE A 61 10.99 -0.19 0.15
N ASN A 62 11.79 -1.21 -0.21
CA ASN A 62 13.19 -1.02 -0.62
C ASN A 62 14.03 -0.35 0.49
N HIS A 63 13.85 -0.80 1.74
CA HIS A 63 14.53 -0.30 2.94
C HIS A 63 14.92 -1.50 3.83
N ASP A 64 14.96 -1.30 5.15
CA ASP A 64 15.30 -2.31 6.16
C ASP A 64 14.39 -3.56 6.16
N LEU A 65 13.09 -3.41 5.88
CA LEU A 65 12.17 -4.56 5.81
C LEU A 65 12.44 -5.37 4.54
N SER A 66 12.49 -6.70 4.66
CA SER A 66 12.72 -7.59 3.53
C SER A 66 11.54 -7.61 2.55
N TYR A 67 11.80 -8.09 1.34
CA TYR A 67 10.75 -8.30 0.34
C TYR A 67 9.65 -9.23 0.88
N GLU A 68 10.01 -10.31 1.56
CA GLU A 68 9.09 -11.30 2.12
C GLU A 68 8.18 -10.67 3.19
N GLU A 69 8.74 -9.83 4.07
CA GLU A 69 7.98 -9.10 5.07
C GLU A 69 6.96 -8.15 4.42
N MET A 70 7.36 -7.45 3.37
CA MET A 70 6.48 -6.56 2.62
C MET A 70 5.37 -7.33 1.89
N ARG A 71 5.66 -8.54 1.40
CA ARG A 71 4.65 -9.44 0.81
C ARG A 71 3.60 -9.88 1.81
N LEU A 72 3.99 -10.23 3.04
CA LEU A 72 3.04 -10.57 4.12
C LEU A 72 2.12 -9.39 4.45
N LYS A 73 2.67 -8.17 4.51
CA LYS A 73 1.88 -6.95 4.73
C LYS A 73 0.88 -6.71 3.60
N LEU A 74 1.28 -6.92 2.35
CA LEU A 74 0.41 -6.79 1.18
C LEU A 74 -0.73 -7.82 1.21
N ASP A 75 -0.42 -9.08 1.54
CA ASP A 75 -1.41 -10.15 1.69
C ASP A 75 -2.42 -9.86 2.80
N ALA A 76 -1.98 -9.30 3.94
CA ALA A 76 -2.88 -8.85 4.99
C ALA A 76 -3.83 -7.73 4.51
N CYS A 77 -3.32 -6.74 3.77
CA CYS A 77 -4.15 -5.68 3.19
C CYS A 77 -5.20 -6.23 2.22
N ARG A 78 -4.86 -7.29 1.45
CA ARG A 78 -5.82 -7.98 0.58
C ARG A 78 -6.96 -8.59 1.40
N GLY A 79 -6.62 -9.28 2.48
CA GLY A 79 -7.60 -9.88 3.39
C GLY A 79 -8.53 -8.85 4.05
N TRP A 80 -8.04 -7.62 4.25
CA TRP A 80 -8.85 -6.52 4.78
C TRP A 80 -9.59 -5.71 3.70
N ARG A 81 -9.39 -6.03 2.42
CA ARG A 81 -9.93 -5.31 1.25
C ARG A 81 -9.58 -3.81 1.25
N VAL A 82 -8.40 -3.45 1.73
CA VAL A 82 -7.89 -2.07 1.71
C VAL A 82 -6.80 -1.88 0.66
N ARG A 83 -6.72 -0.69 0.08
CA ARG A 83 -5.70 -0.36 -0.91
C ARG A 83 -4.36 -0.03 -0.26
N VAL A 84 -3.29 -0.13 -1.04
CA VAL A 84 -1.91 0.17 -0.59
C VAL A 84 -1.34 1.32 -1.42
N ILE A 85 -0.64 2.25 -0.78
CA ILE A 85 0.23 3.22 -1.43
C ILE A 85 1.67 2.79 -1.14
N ASP A 86 2.35 2.29 -2.16
CA ASP A 86 3.76 1.94 -2.08
C ASP A 86 4.64 3.18 -2.28
N CYS A 87 5.54 3.41 -1.34
CA CYS A 87 6.58 4.43 -1.44
C CYS A 87 7.94 3.74 -1.45
N ARG A 88 8.71 3.92 -2.52
CA ARG A 88 10.06 3.36 -2.57
C ARG A 88 11.00 4.27 -1.79
N PHE A 89 11.75 3.70 -0.87
CA PHE A 89 12.81 4.43 -0.22
C PHE A 89 13.90 4.83 -1.22
N ARG A 90 14.36 6.07 -1.06
CA ARG A 90 15.47 6.69 -1.76
C ARG A 90 16.23 7.54 -0.73
N PRO A 91 17.58 7.47 -0.68
CA PRO A 91 18.38 8.29 0.21
C PRO A 91 18.09 9.78 0.05
N LEU A 92 18.20 10.53 1.15
CA LEU A 92 17.85 11.96 1.18
C LEU A 92 18.87 12.84 0.45
N ASP A 93 20.11 12.38 0.34
CA ASP A 93 21.22 13.02 -0.37
C ASP A 93 21.21 12.74 -1.89
N SER A 94 20.38 11.82 -2.35
CA SER A 94 20.17 11.61 -3.78
C SER A 94 19.43 12.82 -4.39
N ILE A 95 19.92 13.29 -5.54
CA ILE A 95 19.30 14.38 -6.32
C ILE A 95 18.54 13.87 -7.55
N SER A 96 18.70 12.59 -7.89
CA SER A 96 18.07 11.93 -9.03
C SER A 96 17.71 10.49 -8.70
N ASP A 97 16.59 10.00 -9.24
CA ASP A 97 16.06 8.68 -8.93
C ASP A 97 16.20 7.65 -10.06
N GLY A 98 16.35 8.08 -11.32
CA GLY A 98 16.62 7.25 -12.53
C GLY A 98 15.74 6.00 -12.77
N TYR A 99 14.74 5.74 -11.94
CA TYR A 99 13.90 4.55 -12.03
C TYR A 99 12.90 4.65 -13.17
N ASN A 100 12.87 3.60 -13.97
CA ASN A 100 11.99 3.46 -15.11
C ASN A 100 11.18 2.15 -15.01
N PRO A 101 9.86 2.21 -14.73
CA PRO A 101 9.04 1.00 -14.63
C PRO A 101 8.98 0.20 -15.95
N GLN A 102 9.24 0.85 -17.10
CA GLN A 102 9.20 0.24 -18.43
C GLN A 102 10.51 -0.47 -18.82
N ALA A 103 11.62 -0.19 -18.14
CA ALA A 103 12.89 -0.85 -18.41
C ALA A 103 12.78 -2.36 -18.13
N LYS A 104 13.49 -3.21 -18.89
CA LYS A 104 13.43 -4.67 -18.67
C LYS A 104 14.09 -5.07 -17.34
N SER A 105 15.19 -4.42 -17.01
CA SER A 105 15.95 -4.53 -15.78
C SER A 105 16.67 -3.20 -15.55
N GLN A 106 17.03 -2.94 -14.31
CA GLN A 106 17.87 -1.81 -13.95
C GLN A 106 18.87 -2.20 -12.86
N SER A 107 19.93 -1.42 -12.69
CA SER A 107 20.97 -1.64 -11.68
C SER A 107 21.02 -0.53 -10.62
N ASN A 108 21.88 -0.71 -9.61
CA ASN A 108 21.98 0.22 -8.48
C ASN A 108 22.63 1.57 -8.87
N GLU A 109 23.27 1.62 -10.04
CA GLU A 109 23.81 2.84 -10.65
C GLU A 109 22.70 3.72 -11.25
N GLU A 110 21.58 3.13 -11.66
CA GLU A 110 20.46 3.85 -12.24
C GLU A 110 19.50 4.39 -11.18
N TYR A 111 19.23 3.61 -10.15
CA TYR A 111 18.42 4.03 -9.02
C TYR A 111 18.83 3.31 -7.75
N TYR A 112 18.47 3.88 -6.60
CA TYR A 112 18.81 3.28 -5.32
C TYR A 112 18.05 1.97 -5.07
N ILE A 113 18.81 0.88 -4.93
CA ILE A 113 18.36 -0.43 -4.47
C ILE A 113 19.01 -0.70 -3.11
N HIS A 114 18.19 -0.90 -2.09
CA HIS A 114 18.70 -1.18 -0.74
C HIS A 114 19.45 -2.50 -0.68
N LYS A 115 20.47 -2.63 0.18
CA LYS A 115 21.35 -3.81 0.33
C LYS A 115 20.63 -5.16 0.56
N GLY A 116 19.35 -5.14 0.95
CA GLY A 116 18.52 -6.33 1.15
C GLY A 116 17.51 -6.61 0.02
N TRP A 117 17.57 -5.84 -1.06
CA TRP A 117 16.63 -5.87 -2.17
C TRP A 117 17.36 -6.06 -3.50
N THR A 118 16.63 -6.56 -4.48
CA THR A 118 17.04 -6.66 -5.89
C THR A 118 16.09 -5.84 -6.75
N ASP A 119 16.55 -5.41 -7.94
CA ASP A 119 15.69 -4.73 -8.91
C ASP A 119 14.41 -5.54 -9.21
N LYS A 120 14.57 -6.85 -9.40
CA LYS A 120 13.44 -7.76 -9.60
C LYS A 120 12.43 -7.68 -8.46
N GLN A 121 12.87 -7.72 -7.20
CA GLN A 121 11.98 -7.62 -6.05
C GLN A 121 11.27 -6.27 -5.96
N VAL A 122 11.98 -5.16 -6.19
CA VAL A 122 11.40 -3.80 -6.25
C VAL A 122 10.27 -3.78 -7.27
N ARG A 123 10.54 -4.21 -8.51
CA ARG A 123 9.59 -4.15 -9.62
C ARG A 123 8.41 -5.10 -9.45
N VAL A 124 8.65 -6.33 -8.96
CA VAL A 124 7.60 -7.31 -8.67
C VAL A 124 6.71 -6.82 -7.53
N PHE A 125 7.27 -6.22 -6.48
CA PHE A 125 6.48 -5.68 -5.37
C PHE A 125 5.53 -4.59 -5.84
N ARG A 126 6.04 -3.59 -6.59
CA ARG A 126 5.23 -2.51 -7.16
C ARG A 126 4.12 -3.02 -8.08
N ARG A 127 4.44 -3.99 -8.95
CA ARG A 127 3.46 -4.63 -9.83
C ARG A 127 2.34 -5.27 -9.02
N ALA A 128 2.69 -6.01 -7.97
CA ALA A 128 1.70 -6.68 -7.13
C ALA A 128 0.81 -5.69 -6.37
N VAL A 129 1.36 -4.59 -5.86
CA VAL A 129 0.57 -3.51 -5.23
C VAL A 129 -0.44 -2.94 -6.21
N ARG A 130 -0.01 -2.62 -7.44
CA ARG A 130 -0.90 -2.12 -8.50
C ARG A 130 -2.03 -3.10 -8.80
N GLN A 131 -1.69 -4.37 -9.05
CA GLN A 131 -2.66 -5.42 -9.36
C GLN A 131 -3.68 -5.62 -8.24
N GLN A 132 -3.23 -5.67 -6.98
CA GLN A 132 -4.10 -5.80 -5.83
C GLN A 132 -5.04 -4.59 -5.70
N ASN A 133 -4.52 -3.37 -5.87
CA ASN A 133 -5.35 -2.17 -5.82
C ASN A 133 -6.44 -2.20 -6.90
N ILE A 134 -6.11 -2.64 -8.12
CA ILE A 134 -7.08 -2.81 -9.20
C ILE A 134 -8.14 -3.84 -8.81
N ALA A 135 -7.72 -5.00 -8.30
CA ALA A 135 -8.65 -6.05 -7.87
C ALA A 135 -9.61 -5.58 -6.76
N ILE A 136 -9.11 -4.78 -5.81
CA ILE A 136 -9.92 -4.19 -4.74
C ILE A 136 -10.89 -3.15 -5.30
N MET A 137 -10.44 -2.25 -6.18
CA MET A 137 -11.31 -1.23 -6.81
C MET A 137 -12.42 -1.86 -7.66
N LEU A 138 -12.11 -2.93 -8.39
CA LEU A 138 -13.07 -3.66 -9.21
C LEU A 138 -13.90 -4.66 -8.38
N ASN A 139 -13.71 -4.69 -7.06
CA ASN A 139 -14.38 -5.58 -6.13
C ASN A 139 -14.35 -7.06 -6.55
N LEU A 140 -13.20 -7.53 -7.09
CA LEU A 140 -13.07 -8.89 -7.57
C LEU A 140 -13.19 -9.92 -6.43
N PRO A 141 -13.63 -11.16 -6.74
CA PRO A 141 -13.60 -12.28 -5.80
C PRO A 141 -12.20 -12.43 -5.20
N ASP A 142 -12.14 -12.61 -3.88
CA ASP A 142 -10.90 -12.79 -3.09
C ASP A 142 -9.84 -11.68 -3.19
N GLY A 143 -10.18 -10.53 -3.81
CA GLY A 143 -9.25 -9.41 -4.00
C GLY A 143 -8.03 -9.77 -4.86
N ARG A 144 -8.16 -10.80 -5.70
CA ARG A 144 -7.09 -11.26 -6.59
C ARG A 144 -7.27 -10.69 -7.99
N TYR A 145 -6.16 -10.21 -8.54
CA TYR A 145 -6.14 -9.67 -9.88
C TYR A 145 -6.22 -10.78 -10.92
N ILE A 146 -7.01 -10.53 -11.97
CA ILE A 146 -7.11 -11.38 -13.16
C ILE A 146 -6.55 -10.55 -14.32
N GLU A 147 -5.58 -11.08 -15.05
CA GLU A 147 -4.93 -10.34 -16.12
C GLU A 147 -5.93 -9.91 -17.21
N GLY A 148 -5.91 -8.61 -17.54
CA GLY A 148 -6.78 -8.03 -18.57
C GLY A 148 -8.22 -7.79 -18.12
N VAL A 149 -8.55 -7.99 -16.84
CA VAL A 149 -9.90 -7.74 -16.29
C VAL A 149 -10.37 -6.30 -16.51
N GLU A 150 -9.45 -5.34 -16.57
CA GLU A 150 -9.75 -3.93 -16.78
C GLU A 150 -10.38 -3.65 -18.15
N LYS A 151 -10.10 -4.50 -19.15
CA LYS A 151 -10.69 -4.37 -20.50
C LYS A 151 -12.22 -4.50 -20.48
N LYS A 152 -12.79 -5.13 -19.45
CA LYS A 152 -14.25 -5.21 -19.27
C LYS A 152 -14.88 -3.90 -18.80
N TYR A 153 -14.08 -2.99 -18.26
CA TYR A 153 -14.54 -1.75 -17.62
C TYR A 153 -14.09 -0.49 -18.36
N ILE A 154 -13.20 -0.60 -19.34
CA ILE A 154 -12.82 0.49 -20.24
C ILE A 154 -13.75 0.38 -21.47
N PRO A 155 -14.65 1.34 -21.71
CA PRO A 155 -15.42 1.38 -22.95
C PRO A 155 -14.44 1.50 -24.12
N THR A 156 -14.53 0.57 -25.07
CA THR A 156 -13.87 0.68 -26.38
C THR A 156 -14.55 1.70 -27.27
#